data_AF-A0A8J2F4D5-F1
#
_entry.id   AF-A0A8J2F4D5-F1
#
_cell.length_a   1.000
_cell.length_b   1.000
_cell.length_c   1.000
_cell.angle_alpha   90.00
_cell.angle_beta   90.00
_cell.angle_gamma   90.00
#
_symmetry.space_group_name_H-M   'P 1'
#
loop_
_entity.id
_entity.type
_entity.pdbx_description
1 polymer ?
#
loop_
_entity_poly.entity_id
_entity_poly.type
_entity_poly.pdbx_seq_one_letter_code
_entity_poly.pdbx_strand_id
1 'polypeptide(L)'
;MDIESLRKNPSANQRRIAEVKRQQRDLIRQQREAAQQWHEELKPANKTQTTNIRKMRVAVFLSQQPGQIEYGQTPPDLTQASNYQRKTQQIEQLQKQIEGCSSEIKRLENEERRLNAARASELKLGSIQEWTRAYGEAKRKMSKTEKWLSYVKPPTKLIAGATSKDGTVHFDGFQSQGSASMRRGMLTS
;
A
#
# COMPACT_ATOMS: atom_id res chain seq x y z
N MET A 1 13.08 13.86 -10.84
CA MET A 1 11.94 14.56 -10.21
C MET A 1 11.69 13.95 -8.84
N ASP A 2 11.53 14.79 -7.82
CA ASP A 2 11.44 14.37 -6.41
C ASP A 2 9.99 14.01 -6.03
N ILE A 3 9.78 12.99 -5.19
CA ILE A 3 8.43 12.51 -4.79
C ILE A 3 7.66 13.62 -4.06
N GLU A 4 8.36 14.47 -3.31
CA GLU A 4 7.77 15.62 -2.64
C GLU A 4 7.26 16.68 -3.62
N SER A 5 7.93 16.85 -4.77
CA SER A 5 7.52 17.81 -5.81
C SER A 5 6.24 17.37 -6.53
N LEU A 6 6.06 16.05 -6.72
CA LEU A 6 4.82 15.47 -7.28
C LEU A 6 3.63 15.60 -6.33
N ARG A 7 3.86 15.56 -5.01
CA ARG A 7 2.80 15.83 -4.01
C ARG A 7 2.36 17.29 -3.99
N LYS A 8 3.28 18.22 -4.23
CA LYS A 8 3.00 19.67 -4.23
C LYS A 8 2.28 20.13 -5.51
N ASN A 9 2.54 19.49 -6.65
CA ASN A 9 1.91 19.80 -7.93
C ASN A 9 1.24 18.57 -8.56
N PRO A 10 0.03 18.20 -8.11
CA PRO A 10 -0.68 17.05 -8.68
C PRO A 10 -1.08 17.32 -10.12
N SER A 11 -0.96 16.30 -10.97
CA SER A 11 -1.36 16.34 -12.38
C SER A 11 -2.86 16.62 -12.51
N ALA A 12 -3.30 17.11 -13.68
CA ALA A 12 -4.72 17.35 -13.94
C ALA A 12 -5.58 16.09 -13.69
N ASN A 13 -5.08 14.91 -14.08
CA ASN A 13 -5.75 13.64 -13.86
C ASN A 13 -5.81 13.27 -12.37
N GLN A 14 -4.75 13.53 -11.60
CA GLN A 14 -4.76 13.28 -10.14
C GLN A 14 -5.74 14.19 -9.41
N ARG A 15 -5.87 15.47 -9.81
CA ARG A 15 -6.88 16.39 -9.28
C ARG A 15 -8.30 15.89 -9.61
N ARG A 16 -8.52 15.46 -10.85
CA ARG A 16 -9.80 14.90 -11.29
C ARG A 16 -10.16 13.60 -10.54
N ILE A 17 -9.20 12.70 -10.34
CA ILE A 17 -9.40 11.48 -9.55
C ILE A 17 -9.83 11.83 -8.12
N ALA A 18 -9.21 12.84 -7.49
CA ALA A 18 -9.58 13.26 -6.14
C ALA A 18 -11.01 13.84 -6.09
N GLU A 19 -11.40 14.60 -7.10
CA GLU A 19 -12.76 15.13 -7.25
C GLU A 19 -13.80 14.02 -7.41
N VAL A 20 -13.57 13.09 -8.35
CA VAL A 20 -14.49 11.96 -8.59
C VAL A 20 -14.58 11.04 -7.37
N LYS A 21 -13.47 10.83 -6.64
CA LYS A 21 -13.47 10.10 -5.35
C LYS A 21 -14.25 10.83 -4.24
N ARG A 22 -14.33 12.16 -4.28
CA ARG A 22 -15.18 12.92 -3.36
C ARG A 22 -16.65 12.74 -3.74
N GLN A 23 -16.99 12.91 -5.01
CA GLN A 23 -18.35 12.70 -5.54
C GLN A 23 -18.85 11.28 -5.25
N GLN A 24 -18.01 10.26 -5.47
CA GLN A 24 -18.33 8.87 -5.15
C GLN A 24 -18.67 8.66 -3.66
N ARG A 25 -17.89 9.27 -2.76
CA ARG A 25 -18.16 9.18 -1.31
C ARG A 25 -19.48 9.84 -0.93
N ASP A 26 -19.79 10.98 -1.53
CA ASP A 26 -21.05 11.68 -1.31
C ASP A 26 -22.24 10.86 -1.82
N LEU A 27 -22.13 10.22 -2.99
CA LEU A 27 -23.15 9.31 -3.53
C LEU A 27 -23.36 8.06 -2.66
N ILE A 28 -22.28 7.44 -2.17
CA ILE A 28 -22.37 6.29 -1.26
C ILE A 28 -23.10 6.69 0.04
N ARG A 29 -22.80 7.90 0.56
CA ARG A 29 -23.49 8.42 1.73
C ARG A 29 -24.99 8.60 1.45
N GLN A 30 -25.36 9.22 0.33
CA GLN A 30 -26.75 9.40 -0.08
C GLN A 30 -27.49 8.06 -0.25
N GLN A 31 -26.84 7.06 -0.87
CA GLN A 31 -27.40 5.72 -1.01
C GLN A 31 -27.65 5.07 0.34
N ARG A 32 -26.70 5.19 1.28
CA ARG A 32 -26.84 4.65 2.63
C ARG A 32 -27.97 5.32 3.40
N GLU A 33 -28.08 6.65 3.33
CA GLU A 33 -29.15 7.42 3.97
C GLU A 33 -30.52 7.03 3.38
N ALA A 34 -30.64 6.94 2.06
CA ALA A 34 -31.87 6.51 1.39
C ALA A 34 -32.27 5.07 1.77
N ALA A 35 -31.31 4.14 1.79
CA ALA A 35 -31.56 2.75 2.20
C ALA A 35 -31.96 2.63 3.67
N GLN A 36 -31.38 3.46 4.54
CA GLN A 36 -31.71 3.48 5.97
C GLN A 36 -33.11 4.05 6.23
N GLN A 37 -33.47 5.15 5.57
CA GLN A 37 -34.83 5.71 5.62
C GLN A 37 -35.84 4.66 5.16
N TRP A 38 -35.56 3.99 4.04
CA TRP A 38 -36.39 2.92 3.53
C TRP A 38 -36.53 1.76 4.51
N HIS A 39 -35.42 1.33 5.13
CA HIS A 39 -35.45 0.27 6.13
C HIS A 39 -36.34 0.61 7.32
N GLU A 40 -36.24 1.82 7.87
CA GLU A 40 -37.06 2.26 9.01
C GLU A 40 -38.55 2.39 8.64
N GLU A 41 -38.87 2.86 7.44
CA GLU A 41 -40.25 2.89 6.92
C GLU A 41 -40.86 1.48 6.81
N LEU A 42 -40.06 0.47 6.44
CA LEU A 42 -40.53 -0.91 6.23
C LEU A 42 -40.48 -1.80 7.47
N LYS A 43 -39.70 -1.42 8.47
CA LYS A 43 -39.53 -2.14 9.74
C LYS A 43 -40.84 -2.58 10.41
N PRO A 44 -41.90 -1.75 10.53
CA PRO A 44 -43.16 -2.19 11.12
C PRO A 44 -43.91 -3.22 10.26
N ALA A 45 -43.83 -3.12 8.94
CA ALA A 45 -44.50 -4.02 8.01
C ALA A 45 -43.76 -5.37 7.84
N ASN A 46 -42.44 -5.38 8.08
CA ASN A 46 -41.56 -6.52 7.81
C ASN A 46 -41.99 -7.81 8.53
N LYS A 47 -42.36 -7.72 9.82
CA LYS A 47 -42.77 -8.89 10.63
C LYS A 47 -44.07 -9.51 10.13
N THR A 48 -45.03 -8.67 9.75
CA THR A 48 -46.30 -9.10 9.18
C THR A 48 -46.10 -9.72 7.80
N GLN A 49 -45.30 -9.09 6.94
CA GLN A 49 -45.00 -9.62 5.61
C GLN A 49 -44.24 -10.94 5.65
N THR A 50 -43.22 -11.09 6.52
CA THR A 50 -42.51 -12.38 6.67
C THR A 50 -43.43 -13.50 7.14
N THR A 51 -44.35 -13.18 8.06
CA THR A 51 -45.37 -14.13 8.51
C THR A 51 -46.33 -14.51 7.37
N ASN A 52 -46.78 -13.54 6.59
CA ASN A 52 -47.66 -13.77 5.43
C ASN A 52 -46.96 -14.58 4.35
N ILE A 53 -45.70 -14.29 4.03
CA ILE A 53 -44.90 -15.08 3.07
C ILE A 53 -44.74 -16.52 3.56
N ARG A 54 -44.51 -16.73 4.87
CA ARG A 54 -44.44 -18.08 5.43
C ARG A 54 -45.77 -18.81 5.31
N LYS A 55 -46.88 -18.16 5.66
CA LYS A 55 -48.24 -18.71 5.48
C LYS A 55 -48.55 -19.00 4.01
N MET A 56 -48.16 -18.14 3.09
CA MET A 56 -48.31 -18.35 1.64
C MET A 56 -47.47 -19.54 1.16
N ARG A 57 -46.22 -19.70 1.62
CA ARG A 57 -45.41 -20.88 1.27
C ARG A 57 -46.05 -22.17 1.76
N VAL A 58 -46.59 -22.17 2.98
CA VAL A 58 -47.36 -23.31 3.51
C VAL A 58 -48.63 -23.54 2.71
N ALA A 59 -49.35 -22.48 2.34
CA ALA A 59 -50.54 -22.56 1.51
C ALA A 59 -50.23 -23.10 0.10
N VAL A 60 -49.14 -22.68 -0.56
CA VAL A 60 -48.71 -23.22 -1.86
C VAL A 60 -48.32 -24.69 -1.75
N PHE A 61 -47.66 -25.08 -0.67
CA PHE A 61 -47.34 -26.48 -0.39
C PHE A 61 -48.61 -27.32 -0.18
N LEU A 62 -49.60 -26.79 0.54
CA LEU A 62 -50.89 -27.45 0.76
C LEU A 62 -51.81 -27.38 -0.45
N SER A 63 -51.73 -26.36 -1.30
CA SER A 63 -52.56 -26.22 -2.52
C SER A 63 -52.10 -27.14 -3.64
N GLN A 64 -50.92 -27.75 -3.54
CA GLN A 64 -50.56 -28.91 -4.35
C GLN A 64 -51.39 -30.15 -3.97
N GLN A 65 -52.13 -30.11 -2.84
CA GLN A 65 -53.24 -31.02 -2.56
C GLN A 65 -54.56 -30.43 -3.10
N PRO A 66 -55.41 -31.22 -3.78
CA PRO A 66 -56.68 -30.74 -4.30
C PRO A 66 -57.68 -30.48 -3.16
N GLY A 67 -57.95 -29.21 -2.87
CA GLY A 67 -58.95 -28.79 -1.87
C GLY A 67 -58.75 -27.34 -1.41
N GLN A 68 -59.79 -26.53 -1.55
CA GLN A 68 -59.87 -25.06 -1.39
C GLN A 68 -58.94 -24.43 -0.35
N ILE A 69 -58.12 -23.48 -0.81
CA ILE A 69 -57.54 -22.43 0.04
C ILE A 69 -58.12 -21.10 -0.40
N GLU A 70 -58.94 -20.49 0.46
CA GLU A 70 -59.36 -19.11 0.30
C GLU A 70 -58.15 -18.20 0.58
N TYR A 71 -57.60 -17.62 -0.48
CA TYR A 71 -56.66 -16.52 -0.36
C TYR A 71 -57.44 -15.31 0.15
N GLY A 72 -57.40 -15.08 1.46
CA GLY A 72 -57.75 -13.79 2.05
C GLY A 72 -56.77 -12.72 1.58
N GLN A 73 -56.86 -12.34 0.30
CA GLN A 73 -56.16 -11.20 -0.27
C GLN A 73 -56.77 -9.96 0.35
N THR A 74 -56.12 -9.42 1.37
CA THR A 74 -56.31 -8.01 1.70
C THR A 74 -55.47 -7.24 0.68
N PRO A 75 -56.07 -6.41 -0.19
CA PRO A 75 -55.30 -5.64 -1.15
C PRO A 75 -54.54 -4.55 -0.39
N PRO A 76 -53.19 -4.48 -0.45
CA PRO A 76 -52.50 -3.25 -0.20
C PRO A 76 -52.41 -2.52 -1.55
N ASP A 77 -53.27 -1.53 -1.71
CA ASP A 77 -52.96 -0.22 -2.27
C ASP A 77 -51.91 -0.21 -3.41
N LEU A 78 -52.37 -0.17 -4.67
CA LEU A 78 -51.54 0.10 -5.86
C LEU A 78 -50.55 1.26 -5.64
N THR A 79 -50.93 2.22 -4.80
CA THR A 79 -50.13 3.36 -4.36
C THR A 79 -48.89 2.96 -3.55
N GLN A 80 -48.97 1.97 -2.66
CA GLN A 80 -47.82 1.49 -1.90
C GLN A 80 -46.85 0.69 -2.77
N ALA A 81 -47.35 -0.11 -3.71
CA ALA A 81 -46.50 -0.80 -4.68
C ALA A 81 -45.74 0.19 -5.59
N SER A 82 -46.43 1.24 -6.05
CA SER A 82 -45.84 2.36 -6.79
C SER A 82 -44.73 3.06 -5.99
N ASN A 83 -44.99 3.36 -4.71
CA ASN A 83 -44.00 3.99 -3.83
C ASN A 83 -42.77 3.10 -3.61
N TYR A 84 -42.97 1.80 -3.44
CA TYR A 84 -41.89 0.80 -3.38
C TYR A 84 -41.01 0.85 -4.63
N GLN A 85 -41.63 0.77 -5.81
CA GLN A 85 -40.94 0.77 -7.08
C GLN A 85 -40.15 2.06 -7.29
N ARG A 86 -40.71 3.21 -6.92
CA ARG A 86 -40.02 4.51 -7.03
C ARG A 86 -38.77 4.57 -6.15
N LYS A 87 -38.86 4.04 -4.93
CA LYS A 87 -37.78 4.07 -3.94
C LYS A 87 -36.66 3.10 -4.28
N THR A 88 -36.98 1.92 -4.82
CA THR A 88 -35.97 0.99 -5.36
C THR A 88 -35.28 1.58 -6.59
N GLN A 89 -36.02 2.20 -7.51
CA GLN A 89 -35.44 2.90 -8.67
C GLN A 89 -34.48 4.01 -8.26
N GLN A 90 -34.77 4.77 -7.20
CA GLN A 90 -33.87 5.79 -6.68
C GLN A 90 -32.53 5.19 -6.20
N ILE A 91 -32.57 4.07 -5.46
CA ILE A 91 -31.36 3.38 -5.00
C ILE A 91 -30.57 2.81 -6.18
N GLU A 92 -31.25 2.25 -7.18
CA GLU A 92 -30.62 1.75 -8.42
C GLU A 92 -29.97 2.87 -9.24
N GLN A 93 -30.59 4.05 -9.31
CA GLN A 93 -30.00 5.21 -9.98
C GLN A 93 -28.72 5.67 -9.27
N LEU A 94 -28.73 5.76 -7.94
CA LEU A 94 -27.53 6.07 -7.15
C LEU A 94 -26.44 5.02 -7.36
N GLN A 95 -26.80 3.73 -7.40
CA GLN A 95 -25.87 2.64 -7.67
C GLN A 95 -25.20 2.80 -9.05
N LYS A 96 -25.98 3.09 -10.10
CA LYS A 96 -25.44 3.34 -11.45
C LYS A 96 -24.49 4.53 -11.49
N GLN A 97 -24.78 5.60 -10.74
CA GLN A 97 -23.89 6.76 -10.64
C GLN A 97 -22.58 6.42 -9.93
N ILE A 98 -22.63 5.60 -8.86
CA ILE A 98 -21.43 5.11 -8.15
C ILE A 98 -20.57 4.25 -9.08
N GLU A 99 -21.19 3.38 -9.88
CA GLU A 99 -20.51 2.55 -10.88
C GLU A 99 -19.87 3.40 -11.99
N GLY A 100 -20.56 4.45 -12.44
CA GLY A 100 -20.02 5.45 -13.35
C GLY A 100 -18.76 6.12 -12.80
N CYS A 101 -18.80 6.62 -11.56
CA CYS A 101 -17.65 7.22 -10.89
C CYS A 101 -16.49 6.22 -10.74
N SER A 102 -16.80 4.97 -10.38
CA SER A 102 -15.81 3.89 -10.22
C SER A 102 -15.09 3.59 -11.54
N SER A 103 -15.84 3.61 -12.64
CA SER A 103 -15.32 3.37 -13.99
C SER A 103 -14.45 4.54 -14.45
N GLU A 104 -14.87 5.79 -14.19
CA GLU A 104 -14.07 6.99 -14.49
C GLU A 104 -12.75 7.00 -13.71
N ILE A 105 -12.77 6.68 -12.41
CA ILE A 105 -11.56 6.57 -11.59
C ILE A 105 -10.60 5.54 -12.20
N LYS A 106 -11.08 4.33 -12.52
CA LYS A 106 -10.23 3.29 -13.12
C LYS A 106 -9.62 3.73 -14.44
N ARG A 107 -10.39 4.42 -15.29
CA ARG A 107 -9.90 4.95 -16.56
C ARG A 107 -8.77 5.96 -16.33
N LEU A 108 -9.00 6.96 -15.48
CA LEU A 108 -8.01 8.01 -15.18
C LEU A 108 -6.75 7.44 -14.51
N GLU A 109 -6.89 6.45 -13.62
CA GLU A 109 -5.76 5.78 -12.99
C GLU A 109 -4.92 4.99 -14.02
N ASN A 110 -5.56 4.35 -15.00
CA ASN A 110 -4.87 3.66 -16.08
C ASN A 110 -4.15 4.63 -17.02
N GLU A 111 -4.76 5.77 -17.35
CA GLU A 111 -4.14 6.84 -18.14
C GLU A 111 -2.91 7.43 -17.43
N GLU A 112 -3.01 7.73 -16.12
CA GLU A 112 -1.87 8.16 -15.31
C GLU A 112 -0.75 7.13 -15.28
N ARG A 113 -1.07 5.83 -15.11
CA ARG A 113 -0.05 4.77 -15.17
C ARG A 113 0.65 4.72 -16.52
N ARG A 114 -0.08 4.86 -17.62
CA ARG A 114 0.48 4.89 -18.98
C ARG A 114 1.40 6.09 -19.19
N LEU A 115 0.98 7.29 -18.75
CA LEU A 115 1.80 8.50 -18.84
C LEU A 115 3.07 8.39 -17.99
N ASN A 116 2.95 7.83 -16.79
CA ASN A 116 4.11 7.61 -15.92
C ASN A 116 5.07 6.55 -16.48
N ALA A 117 4.55 5.49 -17.10
CA ALA A 117 5.37 4.49 -17.79
C ALA A 117 6.10 5.10 -19.01
N ALA A 118 5.42 5.94 -19.80
CA ALA A 118 6.04 6.65 -20.91
C ALA A 118 7.17 7.59 -20.45
N ARG A 119 6.92 8.41 -19.42
CA ARG A 119 7.95 9.28 -18.81
C ARG A 119 9.12 8.48 -18.23
N ALA A 120 8.84 7.33 -17.62
CA ALA A 120 9.88 6.43 -17.12
C ALA A 120 10.69 5.75 -18.23
N SER A 121 10.14 5.61 -19.44
CA SER A 121 10.88 5.10 -20.61
C SER A 121 11.75 6.17 -21.29
N GLU A 122 11.32 7.44 -21.25
CA GLU A 122 12.10 8.59 -21.75
C GLU A 122 13.27 8.92 -20.81
N LEU A 123 13.02 8.85 -19.50
CA LEU A 123 14.09 8.78 -18.51
C LEU A 123 14.75 7.40 -18.64
N LYS A 124 15.71 7.25 -19.55
CA LYS A 124 16.72 6.19 -19.49
C LYS A 124 17.49 6.35 -18.18
N LEU A 125 16.87 5.98 -17.07
CA LEU A 125 17.56 5.63 -15.84
C LEU A 125 18.41 4.45 -16.26
N GLY A 126 19.68 4.74 -16.55
CA GLY A 126 20.68 3.71 -16.71
C GLY A 126 20.47 2.73 -15.58
N SER A 127 20.35 1.45 -15.92
CA SER A 127 19.97 0.41 -14.97
C SER A 127 20.77 0.60 -13.67
N ILE A 128 20.22 0.24 -12.52
CA ILE A 128 20.97 0.36 -11.24
C ILE A 128 22.37 -0.26 -11.37
N GLN A 129 22.53 -1.28 -12.23
CA GLN A 129 23.81 -1.86 -12.63
C GLN A 129 24.77 -0.88 -13.35
N GLU A 130 24.29 -0.06 -14.28
CA GLU A 130 25.08 1.00 -14.92
C GLU A 130 25.47 2.08 -13.91
N TRP A 131 24.55 2.43 -12.99
CA TRP A 131 24.87 3.36 -11.91
C TRP A 131 25.93 2.79 -10.95
N THR A 132 25.81 1.52 -10.54
CA THR A 132 26.83 0.86 -9.71
C THR A 132 28.15 0.62 -10.46
N ARG A 133 28.13 0.44 -11.79
CA ARG A 133 29.37 0.39 -12.58
C ARG A 133 30.08 1.74 -12.61
N ALA A 134 29.33 2.84 -12.73
CA ALA A 134 29.89 4.19 -12.80
C ALA A 134 30.41 4.69 -11.44
N TYR A 135 29.70 4.39 -10.34
CA TYR A 135 30.01 4.91 -9.00
C TYR A 135 30.61 3.88 -8.03
N GLY A 136 30.81 2.64 -8.50
CA GLY A 136 31.34 1.54 -7.72
C GLY A 136 30.25 0.61 -7.18
N GLU A 137 30.48 -0.69 -7.31
CA GLU A 137 29.57 -1.69 -6.77
C GLU A 137 29.64 -1.72 -5.24
N ALA A 138 28.49 -1.95 -4.60
CA ALA A 138 28.44 -2.15 -3.16
C ALA A 138 29.37 -3.30 -2.77
N LYS A 139 30.29 -3.06 -1.83
CA LYS A 139 31.27 -4.07 -1.39
C LYS A 139 30.54 -5.37 -1.05
N ARG A 140 30.98 -6.48 -1.66
CA ARG A 140 30.44 -7.82 -1.37
C ARG A 140 30.41 -8.05 0.14
N LYS A 141 29.28 -8.55 0.66
CA LYS A 141 29.21 -9.02 2.04
C LYS A 141 30.21 -10.16 2.20
N MET A 142 31.26 -9.93 2.98
CA MET A 142 32.28 -10.94 3.25
C MET A 142 31.65 -12.21 3.82
N SER A 143 32.09 -13.36 3.33
CA SER A 143 31.72 -14.67 3.88
C SER A 143 32.18 -14.78 5.34
N LYS A 144 31.53 -15.64 6.14
CA LYS A 144 31.93 -15.91 7.52
C LYS A 144 33.42 -16.28 7.62
N THR A 145 33.96 -16.99 6.64
CA THR A 145 35.38 -17.38 6.56
C THR A 145 36.32 -16.21 6.24
N GLU A 146 35.92 -15.30 5.35
CA GLU A 146 36.69 -14.10 4.97
C GLU A 146 36.77 -13.07 6.12
N LYS A 147 35.76 -13.08 7.00
CA LYS A 147 35.72 -12.23 8.19
C LYS A 147 36.81 -12.56 9.21
N TRP A 148 37.30 -13.80 9.23
CA TRP A 148 38.38 -14.25 10.12
C TRP A 148 39.77 -13.95 9.57
N LEU A 149 39.92 -13.77 8.25
CA LEU A 149 41.20 -13.44 7.61
C LEU A 149 41.56 -11.95 7.74
N SER A 150 40.58 -11.08 8.01
CA SER A 150 40.77 -9.63 8.12
C SER A 150 41.01 -9.13 9.56
N TYR A 151 41.11 -10.02 10.54
CA TYR A 151 41.57 -9.69 11.89
C TYR A 151 43.09 -9.49 11.90
N VAL A 152 43.53 -8.30 11.48
CA VAL A 152 44.86 -7.81 11.81
C VAL A 152 44.90 -7.66 13.33
N LYS A 153 45.81 -8.37 14.00
CA LYS A 153 46.03 -8.28 15.45
C LYS A 153 46.05 -6.80 15.87
N PRO A 154 45.38 -6.41 16.97
CA PRO A 154 45.50 -5.05 17.46
C PRO A 154 46.98 -4.76 17.77
N PRO A 155 47.46 -3.52 17.52
CA PRO A 155 48.86 -3.19 17.72
C PRO A 155 49.23 -3.40 19.20
N THR A 156 50.17 -4.31 19.47
CA THR A 156 50.77 -4.58 20.79
C THR A 156 51.79 -3.54 21.22
N LYS A 157 51.78 -2.35 20.63
CA LYS A 157 52.65 -1.25 21.06
C LYS A 157 51.85 -0.27 21.91
N LEU A 158 52.13 -0.30 23.22
CA LEU A 158 51.74 0.77 24.13
C LEU A 158 52.25 2.10 23.57
N ILE A 159 51.33 3.04 23.34
CA ILE A 159 51.65 4.38 22.88
C ILE A 159 52.35 5.11 24.02
N ALA A 160 53.56 5.63 23.77
CA ALA A 160 54.32 6.39 24.74
C ALA A 160 53.48 7.58 25.26
N GLY A 161 53.45 7.77 26.59
CA GLY A 161 52.79 8.92 27.24
C GLY A 161 51.31 8.73 27.61
N ALA A 162 50.69 7.58 27.33
CA ALA A 162 49.25 7.40 27.60
C ALA A 162 48.89 7.24 29.10
N THR A 163 49.86 7.05 30.00
CA THR A 163 49.60 6.76 31.42
C THR A 163 50.41 7.57 32.45
N SER A 164 51.24 8.54 32.06
CA SER A 164 51.90 9.43 33.03
C SER A 164 51.18 10.78 33.11
N LYS A 165 50.83 11.24 34.31
CA LYS A 165 50.18 12.55 34.51
C LYS A 165 51.04 13.76 34.12
N ASP A 166 52.37 13.62 34.07
CA ASP A 166 53.29 14.76 33.87
C ASP A 166 54.10 14.69 32.55
N GLY A 167 53.76 13.77 31.64
CA GLY A 167 54.21 13.83 30.24
C GLY A 167 55.69 13.53 29.92
N THR A 168 56.53 13.17 30.88
CA THR A 168 57.93 12.75 30.62
C THR A 168 58.14 11.25 30.77
N VAL A 169 58.81 10.64 29.79
CA VAL A 169 59.17 9.21 29.76
C VAL A 169 60.63 9.04 30.13
N HIS A 170 60.92 8.28 31.19
CA HIS A 170 62.25 7.70 31.40
C HIS A 170 62.33 6.36 30.66
N PHE A 171 63.31 6.22 29.78
CA PHE A 171 63.62 4.95 29.15
C PHE A 171 64.78 4.31 29.90
N ASP A 172 64.54 3.19 30.58
CA ASP A 172 65.62 2.33 31.03
C ASP A 172 66.30 1.73 29.79
N GLY A 173 67.56 2.07 29.59
CA GLY A 173 68.35 1.62 28.45
C GLY A 173 68.58 0.12 28.52
N PHE A 174 67.90 -0.64 27.65
CA PHE A 174 68.26 -2.03 27.36
C PHE A 174 68.93 -2.14 25.99
N GLN A 175 70.09 -2.77 26.01
CA GLN A 175 71.09 -2.86 24.95
C GLN A 175 70.56 -3.53 23.66
N SER A 176 70.98 -2.97 22.53
CA SER A 176 70.70 -3.46 21.18
C SER A 176 71.35 -4.83 20.91
N GLN A 177 70.55 -5.89 20.79
CA GLN A 177 70.94 -7.10 20.05
C GLN A 177 70.70 -6.91 18.55
N GLY A 178 71.44 -5.97 17.96
CA GLY A 178 71.31 -5.58 16.56
C GLY A 178 72.63 -5.31 15.87
N SER A 179 73.73 -5.90 16.36
CA SER A 179 75.00 -5.93 15.63
C SER A 179 75.03 -7.15 14.72
N ALA A 180 74.48 -7.04 13.51
CA ALA A 180 74.76 -7.98 12.43
C ALA A 180 74.67 -7.28 11.07
N SER A 181 75.81 -7.28 10.37
CA SER A 181 76.17 -6.48 9.20
C SER A 181 75.24 -6.57 7.99
N MET A 182 74.91 -5.42 7.40
CA MET A 182 74.53 -5.34 5.99
C MET A 182 75.80 -5.37 5.12
N ARG A 183 76.06 -6.47 4.41
CA ARG A 183 77.07 -6.49 3.34
C ARG A 183 76.53 -5.72 2.13
N ARG A 184 77.20 -4.61 1.80
CA ARG A 184 76.93 -3.73 0.66
C ARG A 184 77.64 -4.29 -0.57
N GLY A 185 76.92 -4.59 -1.64
CA GLY A 185 77.50 -4.74 -2.98
C GLY A 185 77.95 -3.38 -3.50
N MET A 186 79.17 -3.31 -4.03
CA MET A 186 79.77 -2.13 -4.63
C MET A 186 80.15 -2.47 -6.07
N LEU A 187 79.75 -1.63 -7.03
CA LEU A 187 80.23 -1.64 -8.42
C LEU A 187 81.19 -0.47 -8.62
N THR A 188 82.10 -0.66 -9.59
CA THR A 188 83.14 0.25 -10.15
C THR A 188 84.42 0.33 -9.31
N SER A 189 85.64 0.23 -9.87
CA SER A 189 86.16 0.34 -11.25
C SER A 189 87.27 -0.68 -11.52
#